data_AF-A0A5B7GA28-F1
#
_entry.id   AF-A0A5B7GA28-F1
#
_cell.length_a   1.000
_cell.length_b   1.000
_cell.length_c   1.000
_cell.angle_alpha   90.00
_cell.angle_beta   90.00
_cell.angle_gamma   90.00
#
_symmetry.space_group_name_H-M   'P 1'
#
loop_
_entity.id
_entity.type
_entity.pdbx_description
1 polymer ?
#
loop_
_entity_poly.entity_id
_entity_poly.type
_entity_poly.pdbx_seq_one_letter_code
_entity_poly.pdbx_strand_id
1 'polypeptide(L)'
;MLALLPPPPRAVRGFSESKQDVSAEKGEIQEEAQTGSILLQAAKSFGPTVECAEELKEPVAAMAYHLFAHGMTEEDYKDVLDADVTKRPSNCLGLIPVECNTQVLDALFTEAKKSDFRLKEVGKDIIKATTILVKSLSVLDKLALEDRNPVIGQEVAMLNGTLVLLGNAYLRTNLTRRHIIKCKINQKYSHLCYDKAPMTGLLFGDDL
;
A
#
# COMPACT_ATOMS: atom_id res chain seq x y z
N MET A 1 28.42 -15.53 -13.25
CA MET A 1 27.62 -16.21 -14.29
C MET A 1 26.31 -15.44 -14.38
N LEU A 2 26.16 -14.64 -15.44
CA LEU A 2 25.06 -13.68 -15.63
C LEU A 2 23.73 -14.42 -15.90
N ALA A 3 22.70 -14.16 -15.09
CA ALA A 3 21.34 -14.57 -15.39
C ALA A 3 20.73 -13.58 -16.40
N LEU A 4 20.37 -14.09 -17.57
CA LEU A 4 19.71 -13.35 -18.64
C LEU A 4 18.29 -12.99 -18.21
N LEU A 5 17.96 -11.70 -18.26
CA LEU A 5 16.59 -11.20 -18.18
C LEU A 5 15.80 -11.67 -19.42
N PRO A 6 14.50 -12.02 -19.29
CA PRO A 6 13.66 -12.29 -20.44
C PRO A 6 13.41 -11.00 -21.25
N PRO A 7 13.27 -11.09 -22.59
CA PRO A 7 13.03 -9.91 -23.43
C PRO A 7 11.61 -9.35 -23.21
N PRO A 8 11.41 -8.03 -23.43
CA PRO A 8 10.10 -7.42 -23.30
C PRO A 8 9.13 -7.91 -24.40
N PRO A 9 7.81 -8.02 -24.12
CA PRO A 9 6.84 -8.39 -25.13
C PRO A 9 6.78 -7.33 -26.24
N ARG A 10 6.88 -7.80 -27.48
CA ARG A 10 6.73 -7.00 -28.70
C ARG A 10 5.35 -6.36 -28.74
N ALA A 11 5.31 -5.06 -29.04
CA ALA A 11 4.09 -4.34 -29.39
C ALA A 11 3.39 -5.03 -30.58
N VAL A 12 2.13 -5.45 -30.39
CA VAL A 12 1.29 -5.92 -31.49
C VAL A 12 0.33 -4.80 -31.87
N ARG A 13 0.59 -4.20 -33.03
CA ARG A 13 -0.26 -3.21 -33.71
C ARG A 13 -1.10 -3.94 -34.76
N GLY A 14 -2.42 -3.98 -34.56
CA GLY A 14 -3.52 -4.11 -35.55
C GLY A 14 -3.55 -5.31 -36.53
N PHE A 15 -4.68 -6.03 -36.62
CA PHE A 15 -5.68 -5.92 -37.70
C PHE A 15 -6.79 -6.99 -37.59
N SER A 16 -7.85 -6.73 -38.35
CA SER A 16 -9.23 -7.23 -38.39
C SER A 16 -9.49 -8.73 -38.64
N GLU A 17 -10.66 -9.15 -38.14
CA GLU A 17 -11.64 -10.14 -38.61
C GLU A 17 -11.33 -11.06 -39.82
N SER A 18 -11.63 -12.35 -39.67
CA SER A 18 -12.71 -13.04 -40.44
C SER A 18 -12.89 -14.52 -40.00
N LYS A 19 -14.14 -15.00 -40.18
CA LYS A 19 -14.79 -16.21 -39.65
C LYS A 19 -14.41 -17.51 -40.38
N GLN A 20 -14.58 -18.66 -39.71
CA GLN A 20 -15.26 -19.84 -40.28
C GLN A 20 -15.72 -20.86 -39.20
N ASP A 21 -16.74 -21.62 -39.59
CA ASP A 21 -17.83 -22.24 -38.80
C ASP A 21 -17.63 -23.74 -38.42
N VAL A 22 -18.26 -24.11 -37.29
CA VAL A 22 -19.05 -25.33 -36.97
C VAL A 22 -18.38 -26.73 -37.05
N SER A 23 -18.31 -27.43 -35.91
CA SER A 23 -19.25 -28.53 -35.60
C SER A 23 -19.18 -29.02 -34.16
N ALA A 24 -20.35 -29.28 -33.59
CA ALA A 24 -20.55 -29.76 -32.24
C ALA A 24 -20.71 -31.29 -32.22
N GLU A 25 -20.00 -31.96 -31.32
CA GLU A 25 -20.49 -33.22 -30.73
C GLU A 25 -20.24 -33.24 -29.23
N LYS A 26 -21.23 -33.80 -28.54
CA LYS A 26 -21.50 -33.78 -27.11
C LYS A 26 -21.07 -35.13 -26.56
N GLY A 27 -20.14 -35.14 -25.61
CA GLY A 27 -19.65 -36.38 -24.97
C GLY A 27 -19.14 -36.11 -23.56
N GLU A 28 -20.03 -36.38 -22.60
CA GLU A 28 -19.85 -36.82 -21.21
C GLU A 28 -18.69 -36.26 -20.36
N ILE A 29 -19.12 -35.57 -19.30
CA ILE A 29 -18.33 -35.21 -18.12
C ILE A 29 -18.00 -36.49 -17.36
N GLN A 30 -16.71 -36.77 -17.18
CA GLN A 30 -16.25 -37.65 -16.11
C GLN A 30 -15.29 -36.87 -15.22
N GLU A 31 -15.67 -36.84 -13.95
CA GLU A 31 -15.04 -36.14 -12.83
C GLU A 31 -13.68 -36.78 -12.54
N GLU A 32 -12.60 -36.26 -13.14
CA GLU A 32 -11.24 -36.64 -12.75
C GLU A 32 -10.77 -35.74 -11.61
N ALA A 33 -10.66 -36.36 -10.44
CA ALA A 33 -10.00 -35.83 -9.26
C ALA A 33 -8.67 -35.18 -9.66
N GLN A 34 -8.49 -33.91 -9.28
CA GLN A 34 -7.25 -33.15 -9.43
C GLN A 34 -6.11 -33.86 -8.69
N THR A 35 -5.47 -34.79 -9.40
CA THR A 35 -4.22 -35.41 -9.00
C THR A 35 -3.16 -34.35 -9.28
N GLY A 36 -2.78 -33.60 -8.24
CA GLY A 36 -1.83 -32.50 -8.36
C GLY A 36 -0.59 -32.92 -9.16
N SER A 37 -0.26 -32.13 -10.19
CA SER A 37 0.83 -32.39 -11.13
C SER A 37 2.12 -32.84 -10.40
N ILE A 38 2.71 -33.95 -10.87
CA ILE A 38 3.99 -34.48 -10.38
C ILE A 38 5.10 -33.41 -10.44
N LEU A 39 5.05 -32.54 -11.45
CA LEU A 39 5.99 -31.43 -11.60
C LEU A 39 5.81 -30.37 -10.51
N LEU A 40 4.58 -30.14 -10.04
CA LEU A 40 4.28 -29.18 -8.97
C LEU A 40 4.74 -29.72 -7.61
N GLN A 41 4.70 -31.04 -7.40
CA GLN A 41 5.31 -31.69 -6.24
C GLN A 41 6.84 -31.62 -6.27
N ALA A 42 7.47 -31.80 -7.43
CA ALA A 42 8.91 -31.64 -7.59
C ALA A 42 9.35 -30.18 -7.40
N ALA A 43 8.58 -29.20 -7.88
CA ALA A 43 8.87 -27.77 -7.73
C ALA A 43 8.99 -27.32 -6.26
N LYS A 44 8.19 -27.91 -5.36
CA LYS A 44 8.25 -27.67 -3.90
C LYS A 44 9.60 -28.04 -3.28
N SER A 45 10.38 -28.90 -3.94
CA SER A 45 11.72 -29.29 -3.48
C SER A 45 12.83 -28.27 -3.84
N PHE A 46 12.54 -27.31 -4.73
CA PHE A 46 13.52 -26.32 -5.21
C PHE A 46 13.44 -24.95 -4.51
N GLY A 47 12.50 -24.78 -3.58
CA GLY A 47 12.36 -23.55 -2.79
C GLY A 47 10.90 -23.29 -2.40
N PRO A 48 10.63 -22.30 -1.52
CA PRO A 48 9.26 -21.91 -1.22
C PRO A 48 8.59 -21.49 -2.52
N THR A 49 7.58 -22.25 -2.93
CA THR A 49 6.66 -21.78 -3.97
C THR A 49 5.93 -20.60 -3.34
N VAL A 50 6.10 -19.39 -3.90
CA VAL A 50 5.38 -18.22 -3.41
C VAL A 50 3.89 -18.54 -3.54
N GLU A 51 3.17 -18.56 -2.43
CA GLU A 51 1.72 -18.73 -2.45
C GLU A 51 1.12 -17.46 -3.08
N CYS A 52 0.62 -17.59 -4.30
CA CYS A 52 -0.07 -16.53 -5.03
C CYS A 52 -1.57 -16.79 -5.02
N ALA A 53 -2.35 -15.71 -4.89
CA ALA A 53 -3.80 -15.75 -5.03
C ALA A 53 -4.21 -15.85 -6.51
N GLU A 54 -5.52 -15.86 -6.76
CA GLU A 54 -6.12 -15.86 -8.10
C GLU A 54 -5.65 -14.65 -8.94
N GLU A 55 -5.60 -14.86 -10.26
CA GLU A 55 -5.20 -13.82 -11.21
C GLU A 55 -6.21 -12.67 -11.24
N LEU A 56 -5.71 -11.44 -11.20
CA LEU A 56 -6.50 -10.23 -11.44
C LEU A 56 -6.68 -10.00 -12.95
N LYS A 57 -7.71 -9.23 -13.32
CA LYS A 57 -7.86 -8.76 -14.70
C LYS A 57 -6.64 -7.95 -15.12
N GLU A 58 -6.16 -8.20 -16.34
CA GLU A 58 -4.95 -7.59 -16.90
C GLU A 58 -4.82 -6.07 -16.69
N PRO A 59 -5.86 -5.23 -16.88
CA PRO A 59 -5.72 -3.80 -16.66
C PRO A 59 -5.39 -3.41 -15.21
N VAL A 60 -5.93 -4.15 -14.23
CA VAL A 60 -5.69 -3.89 -12.81
C VAL A 60 -4.29 -4.34 -12.42
N ALA A 61 -3.86 -5.51 -12.91
CA ALA A 61 -2.52 -6.02 -12.70
C ALA A 61 -1.46 -5.09 -13.30
N ALA A 62 -1.67 -4.61 -14.53
CA ALA A 62 -0.77 -3.67 -15.20
C ALA A 62 -0.67 -2.33 -14.47
N MET A 63 -1.79 -1.79 -13.99
CA MET A 63 -1.81 -0.56 -13.18
C MET A 63 -1.02 -0.72 -11.88
N ALA A 64 -1.24 -1.81 -11.14
CA ALA A 64 -0.51 -2.10 -9.92
C ALA A 64 1.00 -2.23 -10.19
N TYR A 65 1.39 -2.97 -11.23
CA TYR A 65 2.80 -3.11 -11.61
C TYR A 65 3.43 -1.75 -11.92
N HIS A 66 2.78 -0.93 -12.76
CA HIS A 66 3.31 0.36 -13.17
C HIS A 66 3.54 1.28 -11.96
N LEU A 67 2.52 1.44 -11.11
CA LEU A 67 2.60 2.34 -9.95
C LEU A 67 3.68 1.90 -8.95
N PHE A 68 3.84 0.60 -8.72
CA PHE A 68 4.79 0.09 -7.72
C PHE A 68 6.22 -0.06 -8.27
N ALA A 69 6.40 -0.21 -9.59
CA ALA A 69 7.72 -0.29 -10.21
C ALA A 69 8.27 1.08 -10.62
N HIS A 70 7.40 2.01 -11.01
CA HIS A 70 7.79 3.28 -11.64
C HIS A 70 7.25 4.52 -10.94
N GLY A 71 6.26 4.39 -10.06
CA GLY A 71 5.61 5.53 -9.43
C GLY A 71 4.67 6.27 -10.38
N MET A 72 4.32 7.51 -9.99
CA MET A 72 3.55 8.46 -10.80
C MET A 72 4.45 9.61 -11.26
N THR A 73 4.00 10.39 -12.23
CA THR A 73 4.62 11.70 -12.51
C THR A 73 4.39 12.64 -11.33
N GLU A 74 5.23 13.67 -11.17
CA GLU A 74 5.08 14.65 -10.09
C GLU A 74 3.77 15.43 -10.22
N GLU A 75 3.35 15.73 -11.46
CA GLU A 75 2.08 16.39 -11.75
C GLU A 75 0.89 15.52 -11.36
N ASP A 76 0.84 14.26 -11.80
CA ASP A 76 -0.27 13.34 -11.48
C ASP A 76 -0.32 13.04 -9.98
N TYR A 77 0.84 12.87 -9.33
CA TYR A 77 0.94 12.67 -7.90
C TYR A 77 0.38 13.88 -7.12
N LYS A 78 0.73 15.09 -7.54
CA LYS A 78 0.21 16.32 -6.94
C LYS A 78 -1.30 16.45 -7.12
N ASP A 79 -1.82 16.13 -8.31
CA ASP A 79 -3.25 16.15 -8.58
C ASP A 79 -4.02 15.19 -7.64
N VAL A 80 -3.46 14.01 -7.37
CA VAL A 80 -4.00 13.08 -6.37
C VAL A 80 -3.95 13.67 -4.96
N LEU A 81 -2.83 14.28 -4.56
CA LEU A 81 -2.67 14.88 -3.22
C LEU A 81 -3.61 16.06 -2.95
N ASP A 82 -3.93 16.83 -3.97
CA ASP A 82 -4.76 18.05 -3.90
C ASP A 82 -6.25 17.75 -4.07
N ALA A 83 -6.60 16.53 -4.53
CA ALA A 83 -7.99 16.10 -4.68
C ALA A 83 -8.78 16.17 -3.35
N ASP A 84 -10.04 16.58 -3.44
CA ASP A 84 -10.92 16.76 -2.27
C ASP A 84 -11.12 15.49 -1.45
N VAL A 85 -11.10 14.33 -2.13
CA VAL A 85 -11.17 13.01 -1.49
C VAL A 85 -10.07 12.81 -0.45
N THR A 86 -8.91 13.44 -0.62
CA THR A 86 -7.78 13.34 0.33
C THR A 86 -7.84 14.32 1.49
N LYS A 87 -8.82 15.23 1.53
CA LYS A 87 -9.02 16.12 2.68
C LYS A 87 -9.54 15.34 3.87
N ARG A 88 -8.86 15.47 5.00
CA ARG A 88 -9.21 14.81 6.27
C ARG A 88 -10.64 15.19 6.72
N PRO A 89 -11.51 14.22 7.04
CA PRO A 89 -12.77 14.49 7.74
C PRO A 89 -12.51 15.14 9.11
N SER A 90 -13.34 16.11 9.52
CA SER A 90 -13.12 16.89 10.73
C SER A 90 -13.02 16.04 12.00
N ASN A 91 -13.83 14.98 12.10
CA ASN A 91 -13.87 14.04 13.22
C ASN A 91 -12.73 13.00 13.23
N CYS A 92 -11.97 12.85 12.14
CA CYS A 92 -10.83 11.93 12.08
C CYS A 92 -9.55 12.61 12.58
N LEU A 93 -9.47 12.89 13.88
CA LEU A 93 -8.38 13.68 14.47
C LEU A 93 -7.00 13.00 14.37
N GLY A 94 -6.96 11.66 14.33
CA GLY A 94 -5.71 10.90 14.22
C GLY A 94 -5.09 10.87 12.81
N LEU A 95 -5.82 11.31 11.78
CA LEU A 95 -5.33 11.33 10.40
C LEU A 95 -4.60 12.65 10.09
N ILE A 96 -3.60 12.98 10.91
CA ILE A 96 -2.81 14.20 10.81
C ILE A 96 -1.33 13.82 10.78
N PRO A 97 -0.50 14.42 9.89
CA PRO A 97 0.93 14.17 9.88
C PRO A 97 1.57 14.53 11.22
N VAL A 98 2.39 13.64 11.77
CA VAL A 98 3.18 13.93 12.96
C VAL A 98 4.41 14.73 12.54
N GLU A 99 4.61 15.87 13.20
CA GLU A 99 5.75 16.76 12.97
C GLU A 99 6.91 16.45 13.91
N CYS A 100 8.12 16.79 13.49
CA CYS A 100 9.25 16.80 14.42
C CYS A 100 9.18 18.07 15.29
N ASN A 101 9.42 17.94 16.59
CA ASN A 101 9.51 19.10 17.48
C ASN A 101 10.61 20.06 16.97
N THR A 102 10.31 21.35 16.85
CA THR A 102 11.25 22.34 16.28
C THR A 102 12.58 22.37 16.99
N GLN A 103 12.58 22.32 18.33
CA GLN A 103 13.78 22.28 19.16
C GLN A 103 14.66 21.06 18.85
N VAL A 104 14.03 19.90 18.64
CA VAL A 104 14.71 18.66 18.26
C VAL A 104 15.23 18.77 16.83
N LEU A 105 14.39 19.26 15.91
CA LEU A 105 14.74 19.45 14.51
C LEU A 105 15.96 20.37 14.38
N ASP A 106 15.99 21.50 15.07
CA ASP A 106 17.10 22.47 15.04
C ASP A 106 18.42 21.88 15.54
N ALA A 107 18.34 20.97 16.52
CA ALA A 107 19.47 20.25 17.08
C ALA A 107 20.02 19.11 16.18
N LEU A 108 19.31 18.73 15.11
CA LEU A 108 19.73 17.67 14.20
C LEU A 108 20.75 18.15 13.15
N PHE A 109 21.69 17.26 12.83
CA PHE A 109 22.54 17.43 11.65
C PHE A 109 21.73 17.30 10.36
N THR A 110 22.20 17.94 9.29
CA THR A 110 21.50 18.03 7.99
C THR A 110 21.07 16.67 7.44
N GLU A 111 21.90 15.63 7.57
CA GLU A 111 21.57 14.30 7.06
C GLU A 111 20.41 13.65 7.82
N ALA A 112 20.33 13.87 9.13
CA ALA A 112 19.22 13.39 9.94
C ALA A 112 17.92 14.17 9.63
N LYS A 113 18.02 15.49 9.39
CA LYS A 113 16.88 16.31 8.92
C LYS A 113 16.31 15.79 7.60
N LYS A 114 17.18 15.47 6.64
CA LYS A 114 16.76 14.88 5.35
C LYS A 114 16.11 13.51 5.53
N SER A 115 16.68 12.67 6.38
CA SER A 115 16.14 11.34 6.67
C SER A 115 14.75 11.43 7.32
N ASP A 116 14.58 12.32 8.29
CA ASP A 116 13.27 12.59 8.91
C ASP A 116 12.26 13.10 7.89
N PHE A 117 12.65 14.07 7.06
CA PHE A 117 11.79 14.63 6.01
C PHE A 117 11.31 13.56 5.03
N ARG A 118 12.19 12.67 4.55
CA ARG A 118 11.81 11.59 3.62
C ARG A 118 10.81 10.62 4.24
N LEU A 119 11.01 10.25 5.50
CA LEU A 119 10.06 9.38 6.21
C LEU A 119 8.74 10.09 6.54
N LYS A 120 8.78 11.40 6.79
CA LYS A 120 7.59 12.23 6.95
C LYS A 120 6.73 12.23 5.68
N GLU A 121 7.34 12.37 4.49
CA GLU A 121 6.60 12.31 3.23
C GLU A 121 5.94 10.93 3.01
N VAL A 122 6.63 9.83 3.34
CA VAL A 122 6.00 8.50 3.34
C VAL A 122 4.81 8.44 4.30
N GLY A 123 4.94 9.02 5.50
CA GLY A 123 3.84 9.10 6.46
C GLY A 123 2.64 9.92 5.94
N LYS A 124 2.90 11.01 5.20
CA LYS A 124 1.88 11.84 4.56
C LYS A 124 1.10 11.03 3.52
N ASP A 125 1.76 10.24 2.68
CA ASP A 125 1.08 9.38 1.70
C ASP A 125 0.20 8.33 2.38
N ILE A 126 0.69 7.70 3.45
CA ILE A 126 -0.09 6.73 4.22
C ILE A 126 -1.36 7.39 4.80
N ILE A 127 -1.27 8.60 5.34
CA ILE A 127 -2.45 9.34 5.84
C ILE A 127 -3.42 9.66 4.72
N LYS A 128 -2.92 10.10 3.56
CA LYS A 128 -3.75 10.46 2.41
C LYS A 128 -4.51 9.25 1.88
N ALA A 129 -3.82 8.11 1.71
CA ALA A 129 -4.44 6.84 1.35
C ALA A 129 -5.48 6.37 2.39
N THR A 130 -5.13 6.46 3.68
CA THR A 130 -6.05 6.10 4.78
C THR A 130 -7.29 6.99 4.81
N THR A 131 -7.13 8.28 4.48
CA THR A 131 -8.24 9.23 4.41
C THR A 131 -9.24 8.86 3.32
N ILE A 132 -8.75 8.51 2.13
CA ILE A 132 -9.58 8.00 1.03
C ILE A 132 -10.31 6.74 1.49
N LEU A 133 -9.58 5.78 2.07
CA LEU A 133 -10.13 4.51 2.54
C LEU A 133 -11.26 4.68 3.55
N VAL A 134 -11.09 5.53 4.57
CA VAL A 134 -12.11 5.78 5.60
C VAL A 134 -13.36 6.42 5.00
N LYS A 135 -13.21 7.34 4.04
CA LYS A 135 -14.36 7.90 3.31
C LYS A 135 -15.09 6.83 2.49
N SER A 136 -14.35 5.97 1.78
CA SER A 136 -14.94 4.86 1.02
C SER A 136 -15.68 3.87 1.93
N LEU A 137 -15.08 3.50 3.07
CA LEU A 137 -15.72 2.65 4.08
C LEU A 137 -17.04 3.26 4.58
N SER A 138 -17.09 4.58 4.80
CA SER A 138 -18.33 5.25 5.22
C SER A 138 -19.44 5.20 4.15
N VAL A 139 -19.09 5.20 2.87
CA VAL A 139 -20.08 5.02 1.78
C VAL A 139 -20.56 3.57 1.72
N LEU A 140 -19.64 2.61 1.79
CA LEU A 140 -19.98 1.19 1.77
C LEU A 140 -20.84 0.77 2.97
N ASP A 141 -20.58 1.30 4.16
CA ASP A 141 -21.38 1.04 5.35
C ASP A 141 -22.85 1.47 5.15
N LYS A 142 -23.08 2.65 4.57
CA LYS A 142 -24.44 3.12 4.22
C LYS A 142 -25.12 2.18 3.22
N LEU A 143 -24.41 1.80 2.15
CA LEU A 143 -24.95 0.89 1.14
C LEU A 143 -25.24 -0.51 1.71
N ALA A 144 -24.42 -1.01 2.64
CA ALA A 144 -24.65 -2.28 3.30
C ALA A 144 -25.95 -2.27 4.13
N LEU A 145 -26.28 -1.14 4.76
CA LEU A 145 -27.52 -0.96 5.52
C LEU A 145 -28.76 -0.89 4.63
N GLU A 146 -28.63 -0.26 3.45
CA GLU A 146 -29.73 -0.06 2.50
C GLU A 146 -30.03 -1.32 1.67
N ASP A 147 -29.02 -1.89 1.02
CA ASP A 147 -29.20 -2.95 0.02
C ASP A 147 -29.10 -4.37 0.60
N ARG A 148 -28.61 -4.53 1.84
CA ARG A 148 -28.32 -5.83 2.50
C ARG A 148 -27.53 -6.80 1.62
N ASN A 149 -26.70 -6.28 0.72
CA ASN A 149 -25.91 -7.08 -0.19
C ASN A 149 -24.70 -7.68 0.54
N PRO A 150 -24.59 -9.03 0.63
CA PRO A 150 -23.51 -9.67 1.38
C PRO A 150 -22.11 -9.39 0.79
N VAL A 151 -22.03 -9.07 -0.51
CA VAL A 151 -20.77 -8.69 -1.16
C VAL A 151 -20.21 -7.40 -0.57
N ILE A 152 -21.07 -6.42 -0.26
CA ILE A 152 -20.65 -5.15 0.35
C ILE A 152 -20.06 -5.42 1.74
N GLY A 153 -20.67 -6.31 2.52
CA GLY A 153 -20.13 -6.72 3.82
C GLY A 153 -18.75 -7.37 3.71
N GLN A 154 -18.52 -8.20 2.69
CA GLN A 154 -17.21 -8.80 2.42
C GLN A 154 -16.16 -7.76 2.03
N GLU A 155 -16.51 -6.82 1.14
CA GLU A 155 -15.61 -5.72 0.74
C GLU A 155 -15.22 -4.84 1.94
N VAL A 156 -16.18 -4.49 2.81
CA VAL A 156 -15.90 -3.75 4.05
C VAL A 156 -14.93 -4.51 4.94
N ALA A 157 -15.08 -5.83 5.08
CA ALA A 157 -14.17 -6.64 5.89
C ALA A 157 -12.74 -6.64 5.30
N MET A 158 -12.58 -6.75 3.98
CA MET A 158 -11.27 -6.68 3.32
C MET A 158 -10.60 -5.32 3.49
N LEU A 159 -11.36 -4.23 3.26
CA LEU A 159 -10.88 -2.86 3.40
C LEU A 159 -10.53 -2.48 4.84
N ASN A 160 -11.22 -3.06 5.84
CA ASN A 160 -10.82 -2.96 7.24
C ASN A 160 -9.43 -3.57 7.48
N GLY A 161 -9.11 -4.68 6.82
CA GLY A 161 -7.75 -5.24 6.82
C GLY A 161 -6.71 -4.24 6.31
N THR A 162 -7.00 -3.56 5.20
CA THR A 162 -6.14 -2.48 4.67
C THR A 162 -5.97 -1.34 5.68
N LEU A 163 -7.04 -0.92 6.35
CA LEU A 163 -6.99 0.15 7.36
C LEU A 163 -6.03 -0.19 8.51
N VAL A 164 -6.10 -1.42 9.01
CA VAL A 164 -5.19 -1.91 10.07
C VAL A 164 -3.73 -1.89 9.62
N LEU A 165 -3.46 -2.36 8.39
CA LEU A 165 -2.11 -2.39 7.84
C LEU A 165 -1.52 -0.99 7.64
N LEU A 166 -2.32 -0.05 7.13
CA LEU A 166 -1.91 1.34 6.94
C LEU A 166 -1.67 2.04 8.28
N GLY A 167 -2.55 1.84 9.27
CA GLY A 167 -2.36 2.37 10.63
C GLY A 167 -1.05 1.87 11.27
N ASN A 168 -0.77 0.57 11.14
CA ASN A 168 0.49 -0.02 11.62
C ASN A 168 1.71 0.49 10.85
N ALA A 169 1.60 0.64 9.52
CA ALA A 169 2.67 1.20 8.71
C ALA A 169 2.99 2.64 9.14
N TYR A 170 1.96 3.46 9.35
CA TYR A 170 2.10 4.84 9.83
C TYR A 170 2.82 4.92 11.18
N LEU A 171 2.38 4.09 12.14
CA LEU A 171 3.01 4.02 13.47
C LEU A 171 4.49 3.61 13.36
N ARG A 172 4.80 2.56 12.60
CA ARG A 172 6.19 2.09 12.40
C ARG A 172 7.06 3.14 11.72
N THR A 173 6.53 3.90 10.76
CA THR A 173 7.24 5.01 10.14
C THR A 173 7.63 6.05 11.19
N ASN A 174 6.71 6.47 12.06
CA ASN A 174 7.02 7.44 13.11
C ASN A 174 7.96 6.91 14.20
N LEU A 175 7.84 5.64 14.60
CA LEU A 175 8.81 5.00 15.50
C LEU A 175 10.21 4.94 14.88
N THR A 176 10.30 4.67 13.58
CA THR A 176 11.57 4.68 12.83
C THR A 176 12.17 6.09 12.81
N ARG A 177 11.34 7.12 12.59
CA ARG A 177 11.76 8.53 12.69
C ARG A 177 12.33 8.85 14.07
N ARG A 178 11.62 8.52 15.16
CA ARG A 178 12.11 8.67 16.54
C ARG A 178 13.47 8.01 16.73
N HIS A 179 13.62 6.77 16.28
CA HIS A 179 14.86 6.00 16.42
C HIS A 179 16.03 6.69 15.70
N ILE A 180 15.86 7.06 14.43
CA ILE A 180 16.90 7.73 13.64
C ILE A 180 17.31 9.05 14.29
N ILE A 181 16.33 9.87 14.69
CA ILE A 181 16.58 11.15 15.35
C ILE A 181 17.37 10.96 16.63
N LYS A 182 16.95 10.04 17.50
CA LYS A 182 17.65 9.76 18.76
C LYS A 182 19.09 9.31 18.55
N CYS A 183 19.35 8.49 17.53
CA CYS A 183 20.69 8.02 17.20
C CYS A 183 21.60 9.11 16.60
N LYS A 184 21.02 10.20 16.08
CA LYS A 184 21.74 11.23 15.31
C LYS A 184 21.73 12.61 15.95
N ILE A 185 20.94 12.83 17.00
CA ILE A 185 20.93 14.09 17.72
C ILE A 185 22.23 14.28 18.53
N ASN A 186 22.65 15.52 18.72
CA ASN A 186 23.78 15.81 19.60
C ASN A 186 23.44 15.36 21.04
N GLN A 187 24.41 14.69 21.70
CA GLN A 187 24.24 14.13 23.03
C GLN A 187 23.71 15.15 24.06
N LYS A 188 24.07 16.43 23.95
CA LYS A 188 23.56 17.49 24.85
C LYS A 188 22.03 17.67 24.79
N TYR A 189 21.41 17.30 23.68
CA TYR A 189 19.96 17.39 23.44
C TYR A 189 19.25 16.04 23.53
N SER A 190 19.96 14.96 23.91
CA SER A 190 19.37 13.61 24.00
C SER A 190 18.18 13.52 24.95
N HIS A 191 18.12 14.39 25.96
CA HIS A 191 17.00 14.50 26.90
C HIS A 191 15.68 14.90 26.21
N LEU A 192 15.74 15.56 25.05
CA LEU A 192 14.56 15.94 24.27
C LEU A 192 13.88 14.74 23.60
N CYS A 193 14.58 13.61 23.47
CA CYS A 193 14.10 12.42 22.78
C CYS A 193 13.55 11.38 23.77
N TYR A 194 12.55 11.76 24.59
CA TYR A 194 12.01 10.87 25.62
C TYR A 194 11.14 9.75 25.03
N ASP A 195 11.57 8.49 25.19
CA ASP A 195 10.92 7.34 24.52
C ASP A 195 9.48 7.07 24.98
N LYS A 196 9.18 7.39 26.25
CA LYS A 196 7.85 7.14 26.84
C LYS A 196 6.87 8.30 26.59
N ALA A 197 7.31 9.40 25.98
CA ALA A 197 6.40 10.46 25.59
C ALA A 197 5.39 9.90 24.57
N PRO A 198 4.08 10.13 24.75
CA PRO A 198 3.10 9.77 23.73
C PRO A 198 3.37 10.56 22.44
N MET A 199 3.21 9.93 21.27
CA MET A 199 3.16 10.69 20.02
C MET A 199 1.83 11.39 19.94
N THR A 200 1.87 12.71 19.93
CA THR A 200 0.73 13.58 19.65
C THR A 200 0.82 14.00 18.18
N GLY A 201 0.45 15.23 17.83
CA GLY A 201 0.87 15.84 16.57
C GLY A 201 2.39 16.03 16.46
N LEU A 202 3.14 15.78 17.53
CA LEU A 202 4.60 15.92 17.61
C LEU A 202 5.28 14.58 17.95
N LEU A 203 6.45 14.35 17.32
CA LEU A 203 7.21 13.10 17.47
C LEU A 203 7.59 12.83 18.91
N PHE A 204 7.91 13.82 19.74
CA PHE A 204 8.37 13.60 21.12
C PHE A 204 7.39 14.18 22.16
N GLY A 205 6.13 14.35 21.77
CA GLY A 205 5.08 14.91 22.61
C GLY A 205 5.14 16.43 22.70
N ASP A 206 4.21 16.99 23.47
CA ASP A 206 4.01 18.44 23.58
C ASP A 206 4.81 19.07 24.73
N ASP A 207 5.25 18.27 25.72
CA ASP A 207 5.90 18.71 26.95
C ASP A 207 7.43 18.88 26.81
N LEU A 208 7.88 19.41 25.66
CA LEU A 208 9.28 19.55 25.29
C LEU A 208 9.91 20.90 25.62
#